data_AF-A0A1M2V459-F1
#
_entry.id   AF-A0A1M2V459-F1
#
_cell.length_a   1.000
_cell.length_b   1.000
_cell.length_c   1.000
_cell.angle_alpha   90.00
_cell.angle_beta   90.00
_cell.angle_gamma   90.00
#
_symmetry.space_group_name_H-M   'P 1'
#
loop_
_entity.id
_entity.type
_entity.pdbx_description
1 polymer ?
#
loop_
_entity_poly.entity_id
_entity_poly.type
_entity_poly.pdbx_seq_one_letter_code
_entity_poly.pdbx_strand_id
1 'polypeptide(L)'
;MSAFASWYAERGYTCLEIDLGKPEGASTSEDLMSKYESELASHIRLLAIPFAPVIVSRAGGTLIAQTYISSHPATGLLLISPPPSNAEAPPSLLPTPLPEFDFEARFPCAVMCTEKETVRLTKGNRLWQDSAVDKIIVKDETAIVGQDGVVKIEQWLDDLGI
;
A
#
# COMPACT_ATOMS: atom_id res chain seq x y z
N MET A 1 -9.27 12.24 7.70
CA MET A 1 -10.01 10.96 7.80
C MET A 1 -10.21 10.45 6.40
N SER A 2 -9.62 9.29 6.09
CA SER A 2 -9.90 8.59 4.85
C SER A 2 -11.32 8.04 4.97
N ALA A 3 -12.16 8.20 3.94
CA ALA A 3 -13.52 7.64 3.95
C ALA A 3 -13.54 6.13 3.60
N PHE A 4 -12.38 5.52 3.34
CA PHE A 4 -12.28 4.16 2.81
C PHE A 4 -12.81 3.13 3.78
N ALA A 5 -12.32 3.11 5.03
CA ALA A 5 -12.74 2.07 5.97
C ALA A 5 -14.22 2.15 6.34
N SER A 6 -14.78 3.36 6.46
CA SER A 6 -16.23 3.53 6.69
C SER A 6 -17.05 3.01 5.51
N TRP A 7 -16.65 3.35 4.28
CA TRP A 7 -17.35 2.90 3.08
C TRP A 7 -17.34 1.38 2.91
N TYR A 8 -16.20 0.73 3.15
CA TYR A 8 -16.10 -0.73 3.04
C TYR A 8 -16.78 -1.43 4.23
N ALA A 9 -16.72 -0.86 5.43
CA ALA A 9 -17.46 -1.40 6.57
C ALA A 9 -18.98 -1.43 6.32
N GLU A 10 -19.53 -0.40 5.66
CA GLU A 10 -20.95 -0.38 5.23
C GLU A 10 -21.30 -1.48 4.22
N ARG A 11 -20.31 -2.05 3.54
CA ARG A 11 -20.45 -3.13 2.56
C ARG A 11 -20.15 -4.52 3.13
N GLY A 12 -19.87 -4.61 4.42
CA GLY A 12 -19.66 -5.88 5.13
C GLY A 12 -18.19 -6.28 5.28
N TYR A 13 -17.24 -5.46 4.83
CA TYR A 13 -15.82 -5.71 5.07
C TYR A 13 -15.44 -5.42 6.53
N THR A 14 -14.55 -6.23 7.09
CA THR A 14 -13.87 -5.88 8.34
C THR A 14 -12.69 -4.99 8.01
N CYS A 15 -12.79 -3.69 8.31
CA CYS A 15 -11.76 -2.71 7.98
C CYS A 15 -11.05 -2.21 9.23
N LEU A 16 -9.73 -2.05 9.14
CA LEU A 16 -8.91 -1.40 10.15
C LEU A 16 -8.12 -0.27 9.48
N GLU A 17 -8.30 0.96 9.96
CA GLU A 17 -7.36 2.05 9.67
C GLU A 17 -6.28 2.08 10.73
N ILE A 18 -5.03 1.97 10.29
CA ILE A 18 -3.87 2.04 11.17
C ILE A 18 -3.13 3.34 10.85
N ASP A 19 -3.07 4.23 11.83
CA ASP A 19 -2.21 5.40 11.78
C ASP A 19 -0.93 5.07 12.55
N LEU A 20 0.17 4.89 11.82
CA LEU A 20 1.47 4.61 12.40
C LEU A 20 2.18 5.93 12.65
N GLY A 21 2.27 6.32 13.93
CA GLY A 21 3.05 7.48 14.34
C GLY A 21 4.53 7.29 14.00
N LYS A 22 5.28 8.39 13.83
CA LYS A 22 6.72 8.30 13.54
C LYS A 22 7.45 7.61 14.70
N PRO A 23 8.11 6.46 14.48
CA PRO A 23 8.85 5.75 15.51
C PRO A 23 9.99 6.60 16.07
N GLU A 24 10.13 6.58 17.39
CA GLU A 24 11.25 7.24 18.05
C GLU A 24 12.56 6.44 17.90
N GLY A 25 13.68 7.17 17.90
CA GLY A 25 15.02 6.59 17.92
C GLY A 25 15.42 5.79 16.68
N ALA A 26 14.74 5.98 15.54
CA ALA A 26 15.19 5.42 14.27
C ALA A 26 16.26 6.30 13.62
N SER A 27 17.46 5.76 13.43
CA SER A 27 18.60 6.48 12.85
C SER A 27 18.81 6.21 11.36
N THR A 28 18.31 5.07 10.87
CA THR A 28 18.35 4.70 9.44
C THR A 28 16.95 4.40 8.91
N SER A 29 16.78 4.46 7.60
CA SER A 29 15.53 4.11 6.93
C SER A 29 15.16 2.64 7.11
N GLU A 30 16.14 1.73 7.15
CA GLU A 30 15.92 0.31 7.39
C GLU A 30 15.39 0.07 8.81
N ASP A 31 15.99 0.71 9.83
CA ASP A 31 15.51 0.63 11.22
C ASP A 31 14.11 1.25 11.35
N LEU A 32 13.87 2.36 10.64
CA LEU A 32 12.56 3.00 10.58
C LEU A 32 11.49 2.07 9.99
N MET A 33 11.77 1.44 8.84
CA MET A 33 10.85 0.51 8.19
C MET A 33 10.62 -0.75 9.04
N SER A 34 11.66 -1.29 9.67
CA SER A 34 11.57 -2.44 10.59
C SER A 34 10.66 -2.15 11.80
N LYS A 35 10.75 -0.94 12.36
CA LYS A 35 9.85 -0.52 13.45
C LYS A 35 8.40 -0.41 12.98
N TYR A 36 8.16 0.23 11.82
CA TYR A 36 6.81 0.30 11.25
C TYR A 36 6.23 -1.07 10.92
N GLU A 37 7.04 -1.97 10.35
CA GLU A 37 6.66 -3.35 10.08
C GLU A 37 6.25 -4.07 11.37
N SER A 38 7.07 -3.98 12.42
CA SER A 38 6.79 -4.61 13.72
C SER A 38 5.49 -4.10 14.33
N GLU A 39 5.24 -2.79 14.24
CA GLU A 39 4.02 -2.16 14.73
C GLU A 39 2.79 -2.59 13.91
N LEU A 40 2.89 -2.60 12.58
CA LEU A 40 1.84 -3.08 11.69
C LEU A 40 1.50 -4.56 11.94
N ALA A 41 2.51 -5.41 12.07
CA ALA A 41 2.35 -6.84 12.38
C ALA A 41 1.69 -7.05 13.74
N SER A 42 2.04 -6.25 14.74
CA SER A 42 1.40 -6.29 16.06
C SER A 42 -0.09 -5.96 15.97
N HIS A 43 -0.46 -4.88 15.26
CA HIS A 43 -1.85 -4.49 15.05
C HIS A 43 -2.65 -5.57 14.34
N ILE A 44 -2.13 -6.13 13.24
CA ILE A 44 -2.79 -7.21 12.49
C ILE A 44 -2.99 -8.46 13.35
N ARG A 45 -1.97 -8.86 14.13
CA ARG A 45 -2.07 -10.04 15.01
C ARG A 45 -3.12 -9.86 16.10
N LEU A 46 -3.29 -8.64 16.63
CA LEU A 46 -4.27 -8.34 17.68
C LEU A 46 -5.72 -8.43 17.18
N LEU A 47 -5.96 -8.35 15.87
CA LEU A 47 -7.30 -8.52 15.30
C LEU A 47 -7.82 -9.96 15.35
N ALA A 48 -6.97 -10.94 15.68
CA ALA A 48 -7.31 -12.37 15.71
C ALA A 48 -8.04 -12.86 14.43
N ILE A 49 -7.71 -12.28 13.27
CA ILE A 49 -8.29 -12.66 11.99
C ILE A 49 -7.74 -14.03 11.55
N PRO A 50 -8.58 -14.97 11.10
CA PRO A 50 -8.14 -16.31 10.71
C PRO A 50 -7.45 -16.36 9.34
N PHE A 51 -7.48 -15.27 8.58
CA PHE A 51 -6.96 -15.18 7.22
C PHE A 51 -5.98 -14.00 7.08
N ALA A 52 -5.07 -14.09 6.12
CA ALA A 52 -4.16 -13.00 5.80
C ALA A 52 -4.96 -11.79 5.27
N PRO A 53 -4.60 -10.56 5.66
CA PRO A 53 -5.39 -9.38 5.28
C PRO A 53 -5.16 -8.98 3.81
N VAL A 54 -6.04 -8.14 3.29
CA VAL A 54 -5.75 -7.28 2.14
C VAL A 54 -5.21 -5.95 2.67
N ILE A 55 -4.05 -5.53 2.19
CA ILE A 55 -3.41 -4.28 2.61
C ILE A 55 -3.61 -3.23 1.54
N VAL A 56 -4.32 -2.16 1.89
CA VAL A 56 -4.46 -0.96 1.06
C VAL A 56 -3.64 0.15 1.69
N SER A 57 -2.67 0.70 0.96
CA SER A 57 -1.79 1.74 1.49
C SER A 57 -1.55 2.86 0.48
N ARG A 58 -1.29 4.08 0.96
CA ARG A 58 -1.15 5.27 0.13
C ARG A 58 0.16 6.02 0.34
N ALA A 59 0.73 6.52 -0.76
CA ALA A 59 1.91 7.39 -0.77
C ALA A 59 3.05 6.80 0.07
N GLY A 60 3.56 7.51 1.09
CA GLY A 60 4.65 7.01 1.94
C GLY A 60 4.33 5.68 2.65
N GLY A 61 3.05 5.42 2.93
CA GLY A 61 2.62 4.17 3.54
C GLY A 61 2.88 2.95 2.65
N THR A 62 3.02 3.12 1.33
CA THR A 62 3.29 2.00 0.43
C THR A 62 4.66 1.39 0.69
N LEU A 63 5.62 2.15 1.23
CA LEU A 63 6.93 1.65 1.65
C LEU A 63 6.78 0.71 2.85
N ILE A 64 5.94 1.08 3.81
CA ILE A 64 5.65 0.27 5.00
C ILE A 64 4.93 -1.02 4.58
N ALA A 65 3.92 -0.92 3.71
CA ALA A 65 3.18 -2.07 3.21
C ALA A 65 4.09 -3.05 2.46
N GLN A 66 4.96 -2.54 1.58
CA GLN A 66 5.94 -3.38 0.86
C GLN A 66 6.94 -4.03 1.82
N THR A 67 7.43 -3.31 2.84
CA THR A 67 8.30 -3.89 3.88
C THR A 67 7.61 -5.03 4.61
N TYR A 68 6.34 -4.83 5.00
CA TYR A 68 5.56 -5.87 5.68
C TYR A 68 5.40 -7.13 4.83
N ILE A 69 5.06 -6.97 3.55
CA ILE A 69 4.87 -8.08 2.60
C ILE A 69 6.14 -8.89 2.38
N SER A 70 7.32 -8.27 2.46
CA SER A 70 8.59 -9.00 2.34
C SER A 70 8.79 -10.04 3.45
N SER A 71 8.13 -9.89 4.60
CA SER A 71 8.30 -10.77 5.77
C SER A 71 7.01 -11.48 6.20
N HIS A 72 5.84 -11.04 5.73
CA HIS A 72 4.54 -11.49 6.20
C HIS A 72 3.57 -11.77 5.05
N PRO A 73 2.68 -12.77 5.19
CA PRO A 73 1.69 -13.07 4.15
C PRO A 73 0.58 -12.02 4.10
N ALA A 74 0.08 -11.77 2.89
CA ALA A 74 -1.18 -11.04 2.64
C ALA A 74 -1.98 -11.75 1.54
N THR A 75 -3.29 -11.58 1.58
CA THR A 75 -4.20 -12.07 0.53
C THR A 75 -4.16 -11.15 -0.69
N GLY A 76 -3.92 -9.85 -0.47
CA GLY A 76 -3.75 -8.88 -1.54
C GLY A 76 -3.01 -7.62 -1.08
N LEU A 77 -2.36 -6.95 -2.02
CA LEU A 77 -1.68 -5.67 -1.80
C LEU A 77 -2.15 -4.65 -2.83
N LEU A 78 -2.71 -3.54 -2.36
CA LEU A 78 -3.07 -2.40 -3.21
C LEU A 78 -2.27 -1.16 -2.80
N LEU A 79 -1.45 -0.66 -3.72
CA LEU A 79 -0.62 0.52 -3.52
C LEU A 79 -1.23 1.73 -4.24
N ILE A 80 -1.64 2.74 -3.49
CA ILE A 80 -2.21 3.98 -4.00
C ILE A 80 -1.11 5.03 -4.10
N SER A 81 -0.85 5.54 -5.31
CA SER A 81 0.17 6.54 -5.60
C SER A 81 1.53 6.20 -4.96
N PRO A 82 2.11 5.00 -5.22
CA PRO A 82 3.42 4.67 -4.69
C PRO A 82 4.51 5.59 -5.29
N PRO A 83 5.61 5.86 -4.58
CA PRO A 83 6.77 6.49 -5.20
C PRO A 83 7.32 5.58 -6.31
N PRO A 84 7.89 6.15 -7.39
CA PRO A 84 8.45 5.34 -8.47
C PRO A 84 9.59 4.43 -8.01
N SER A 85 10.42 4.92 -7.10
CA SER A 85 11.53 4.21 -6.47
C SER A 85 11.68 4.68 -5.02
N ASN A 86 12.33 3.89 -4.18
CA ASN A 86 12.65 4.27 -2.80
C ASN A 86 13.59 5.48 -2.76
N ALA A 87 14.47 5.63 -3.77
CA ALA A 87 15.34 6.79 -3.93
C ALA A 87 14.56 8.09 -4.25
N GLU A 88 13.38 8.00 -4.87
CA GLU A 88 12.50 9.13 -5.17
C GLU A 88 11.53 9.46 -4.04
N ALA A 89 11.54 8.69 -2.94
CA ALA A 89 10.73 9.01 -1.78
C ALA A 89 11.24 10.32 -1.12
N PRO A 90 10.33 11.19 -0.65
CA PRO A 90 10.69 12.40 0.09
C PRO A 90 11.69 12.14 1.23
N PRO A 91 12.75 12.97 1.40
CA PRO A 91 13.68 12.86 2.53
C PRO A 91 13.02 12.99 3.90
N SER A 92 11.83 13.58 3.96
CA SER A 92 11.02 13.64 5.17
C SER A 92 10.48 12.27 5.62
N LEU A 93 10.39 11.31 4.69
CA LEU A 93 9.92 9.94 4.93
C LEU A 93 11.09 8.98 5.21
N LEU A 94 12.21 9.13 4.50
CA LEU A 94 13.37 8.25 4.60
C LEU A 94 14.62 9.03 5.07
N PRO A 95 15.13 8.81 6.30
CA PRO A 95 16.34 9.45 6.81
C PRO A 95 17.62 9.13 6.02
N THR A 96 17.71 7.91 5.48
CA THR A 96 18.84 7.40 4.68
C THR A 96 18.34 6.75 3.38
N PRO A 97 19.19 6.52 2.37
CA PRO A 97 18.79 5.72 1.21
C PRO A 97 18.29 4.34 1.66
N LEU A 98 17.14 3.90 1.14
CA LEU A 98 16.56 2.58 1.40
C LEU A 98 16.72 1.73 0.13
N PRO A 99 17.21 0.47 0.22
CA PRO A 99 17.26 -0.44 -0.93
C PRO A 99 15.87 -0.66 -1.54
N GLU A 100 15.82 -0.89 -2.86
CA GLU A 100 14.56 -1.23 -3.53
C GLU A 100 14.02 -2.59 -3.07
N PHE A 101 12.70 -2.73 -3.04
CA PHE A 101 12.06 -3.99 -2.69
C PHE A 101 12.20 -5.02 -3.80
N ASP A 102 12.50 -6.26 -3.43
CA ASP A 102 12.79 -7.37 -4.34
C ASP A 102 11.74 -8.50 -4.32
N PHE A 103 10.69 -8.40 -3.51
CA PHE A 103 9.63 -9.42 -3.46
C PHE A 103 8.98 -9.65 -4.84
N GLU A 104 8.58 -10.88 -5.11
CA GLU A 104 7.85 -11.23 -6.34
C GLU A 104 6.33 -11.15 -6.09
N ALA A 105 5.59 -10.50 -7.00
CA ALA A 105 4.14 -10.35 -6.95
C ALA A 105 3.42 -11.67 -7.30
N ARG A 106 3.67 -12.73 -6.53
CA ARG A 106 3.08 -14.08 -6.69
C ARG A 106 1.68 -14.20 -6.09
N PHE A 107 1.14 -13.09 -5.60
CA PHE A 107 -0.17 -12.97 -4.99
C PHE A 107 -0.83 -11.69 -5.54
N PRO A 108 -2.15 -11.52 -5.40
CA PRO A 108 -2.86 -10.36 -5.94
C PRO A 108 -2.23 -9.03 -5.54
N CYS A 109 -1.75 -8.28 -6.54
CA CYS A 109 -1.12 -6.99 -6.36
C CYS A 109 -1.76 -5.99 -7.32
N ALA A 110 -2.10 -4.80 -6.83
CA ALA A 110 -2.59 -3.70 -7.65
C ALA A 110 -1.86 -2.40 -7.33
N VAL A 111 -1.67 -1.57 -8.36
CA VAL A 111 -1.24 -0.18 -8.22
C VAL A 111 -2.35 0.72 -8.72
N MET A 112 -2.86 1.57 -7.82
CA MET A 112 -3.80 2.63 -8.16
C MET A 112 -3.08 3.98 -8.27
N CYS A 113 -3.27 4.71 -9.36
CA CYS A 113 -2.65 6.02 -9.55
C CYS A 113 -3.49 6.94 -10.44
N THR A 114 -3.16 8.22 -10.44
CA THR A 114 -3.74 9.18 -11.38
C THR A 114 -3.14 9.05 -12.77
N GLU A 115 -3.86 9.50 -13.80
CA GLU A 115 -3.35 9.61 -15.18
C GLU A 115 -2.01 10.35 -15.25
N LYS A 116 -1.81 11.39 -14.42
CA LYS A 116 -0.55 12.16 -14.37
C LYS A 116 0.62 11.36 -13.80
N GLU A 117 0.35 10.50 -12.82
CA GLU A 117 1.36 9.68 -12.15
C GLU A 117 1.80 8.49 -13.02
N THR A 118 0.94 8.01 -13.92
CA THR A 118 1.29 6.91 -14.85
C THR A 118 2.61 7.16 -15.58
N VAL A 119 2.87 8.41 -16.00
CA VAL A 119 4.10 8.80 -16.70
C VAL A 119 5.34 8.61 -15.82
N ARG A 120 5.23 8.86 -14.51
CA ARG A 120 6.33 8.68 -13.56
C ARG A 120 6.52 7.19 -13.25
N LEU A 121 5.43 6.48 -12.97
CA LEU A 121 5.47 5.05 -12.66
C LEU A 121 6.00 4.21 -13.83
N THR A 122 5.62 4.54 -15.07
CA THR A 122 6.10 3.84 -16.27
C THR A 122 7.62 3.92 -16.43
N LYS A 123 8.25 5.01 -15.98
CA LYS A 123 9.69 5.23 -16.14
C LYS A 123 10.55 4.39 -15.19
N GLY A 124 10.07 4.10 -13.99
CA GLY A 124 10.95 3.58 -12.95
C GLY A 124 10.33 2.65 -11.90
N ASN A 125 9.01 2.46 -11.89
CA ASN A 125 8.38 1.62 -10.88
C ASN A 125 8.34 0.15 -11.32
N ARG A 126 9.03 -0.71 -10.57
CA ARG A 126 9.15 -2.14 -10.85
C ARG A 126 7.78 -2.84 -10.88
N LEU A 127 6.95 -2.62 -9.85
CA LEU A 127 5.63 -3.26 -9.75
C LEU A 127 4.70 -2.79 -10.87
N TRP A 128 4.77 -1.52 -11.28
CA TRP A 128 4.00 -1.01 -12.41
C TRP A 128 4.38 -1.65 -13.75
N GLN A 129 5.64 -2.05 -13.91
CA GLN A 129 6.13 -2.72 -15.12
C GLN A 129 5.83 -4.21 -15.12
N ASP A 130 5.54 -4.80 -13.96
CA ASP A 130 5.14 -6.21 -13.86
C ASP A 130 3.77 -6.43 -14.53
N SER A 131 3.64 -7.55 -15.24
CA SER A 131 2.40 -7.97 -15.89
C SER A 131 1.44 -8.66 -14.94
N ALA A 132 1.94 -9.18 -13.81
CA ALA A 132 1.14 -9.82 -12.77
C ALA A 132 0.49 -8.82 -11.80
N VAL A 133 0.78 -7.52 -11.96
CA VAL A 133 0.25 -6.44 -11.13
C VAL A 133 -0.86 -5.69 -11.88
N ASP A 134 -2.04 -5.63 -11.27
CA ASP A 134 -3.19 -4.90 -11.80
C ASP A 134 -2.96 -3.38 -11.75
N LYS A 135 -3.46 -2.68 -12.77
CA LYS A 135 -3.23 -1.23 -12.94
C LYS A 135 -4.54 -0.50 -12.92
N ILE A 136 -4.79 0.20 -11.83
CA ILE A 136 -6.03 0.96 -11.62
C ILE A 136 -5.74 2.43 -11.86
N ILE A 137 -6.19 2.97 -12.99
CA ILE A 137 -5.95 4.37 -13.33
C ILE A 137 -7.22 5.18 -13.06
N VAL A 138 -7.07 6.27 -12.30
CA VAL A 138 -8.13 7.26 -12.06
C VAL A 138 -7.73 8.61 -12.62
N LYS A 139 -8.72 9.48 -12.83
CA LYS A 139 -8.49 10.76 -13.51
C LYS A 139 -7.54 11.70 -12.74
N ASP A 140 -7.78 11.88 -11.45
CA ASP A 140 -7.05 12.83 -10.61
C ASP A 140 -7.11 12.46 -9.12
N GLU A 141 -6.44 13.26 -8.27
CA GLU A 141 -6.38 13.05 -6.81
C GLU A 141 -7.75 13.03 -6.14
N THR A 142 -8.73 13.78 -6.68
CA THR A 142 -10.09 13.78 -6.13
C THR A 142 -10.81 12.47 -6.44
N ALA A 143 -10.50 11.86 -7.60
CA ALA A 143 -10.99 10.54 -7.95
C ALA A 143 -10.33 9.44 -7.10
N ILE A 144 -9.04 9.56 -6.73
CA ILE A 144 -8.36 8.59 -5.84
C ILE A 144 -9.13 8.40 -4.54
N VAL A 145 -9.46 9.48 -3.85
CA VAL A 145 -10.15 9.45 -2.55
C VAL A 145 -11.67 9.52 -2.66
N GLY A 146 -12.17 9.73 -3.86
CA GLY A 146 -13.59 9.86 -4.16
C GLY A 146 -14.23 8.53 -4.53
N GLN A 147 -15.50 8.62 -4.91
CA GLN A 147 -16.30 7.45 -5.26
C GLN A 147 -15.67 6.59 -6.37
N ASP A 148 -15.01 7.20 -7.36
CA ASP A 148 -14.38 6.47 -8.46
C ASP A 148 -13.28 5.52 -7.98
N GLY A 149 -12.32 6.01 -7.19
CA GLY A 149 -11.24 5.18 -6.65
C GLY A 149 -11.77 4.08 -5.72
N VAL A 150 -12.74 4.40 -4.88
CA VAL A 150 -13.36 3.43 -3.97
C VAL A 150 -14.08 2.32 -4.73
N VAL A 151 -14.87 2.66 -5.75
CA VAL A 151 -15.58 1.67 -6.59
C VAL A 151 -14.60 0.79 -7.36
N LYS A 152 -13.48 1.33 -7.83
CA LYS A 152 -12.48 0.53 -8.54
C LYS A 152 -11.73 -0.45 -7.64
N ILE A 153 -11.46 -0.05 -6.39
CA ILE A 153 -10.89 -0.97 -5.40
C ILE A 153 -11.92 -2.05 -5.06
N GLU A 154 -13.20 -1.70 -4.90
CA GLU A 154 -14.28 -2.67 -4.68
C GLU A 154 -14.36 -3.69 -5.83
N GLN A 155 -14.36 -3.23 -7.08
CA GLN A 155 -14.31 -4.11 -8.26
C GLN A 155 -13.11 -5.05 -8.24
N TRP A 156 -11.95 -4.53 -7.85
CA TRP A 156 -10.75 -5.37 -7.71
C TRP A 156 -10.88 -6.41 -6.59
N LEU A 157 -11.48 -6.05 -5.45
CA LEU A 157 -11.77 -7.01 -4.37
C LEU A 157 -12.76 -8.09 -4.82
N ASP A 158 -13.81 -7.70 -5.54
CA ASP A 158 -14.81 -8.61 -6.11
C ASP A 158 -14.17 -9.60 -7.10
N ASP A 159 -13.27 -9.13 -7.98
CA ASP A 159 -12.54 -9.96 -8.94
C ASP A 159 -11.63 -10.99 -8.24
N LEU A 160 -11.15 -10.68 -7.03
CA LEU A 160 -10.40 -11.61 -6.17
C LEU A 160 -11.31 -12.55 -5.36
N GLY A 161 -12.62 -12.32 -5.36
CA GLY A 161 -13.61 -13.08 -4.59
C GLY A 161 -13.60 -12.77 -3.09
N ILE A 162 -13.31 -11.51 -2.71
CA ILE A 162 -13.21 -11.04 -1.33
C ILE A 162 -14.45 -10.25 -0.90
#